data_AF-A0A1D1Y7X3-F1
#
_entry.id   AF-A0A1D1Y7X3-F1
#
_cell.length_a   1.000
_cell.length_b   1.000
_cell.length_c   1.000
_cell.angle_alpha   90.00
_cell.angle_beta   90.00
_cell.angle_gamma   90.00
#
_symmetry.space_group_name_H-M   'P 1'
#
loop_
_entity.id
_entity.type
_entity.pdbx_description
1 polymer ?
#
loop_
_entity_poly.entity_id
_entity_poly.type
_entity_poly.pdbx_seq_one_letter_code
_entity_poly.pdbx_strand_id
1 'polypeptide(L)'
;MLHLELPHINVLSKIDLIESYGKLAYNLDYYTDVQDLSYLQYHLDQDPRSAKFKKLTKELCDVVEDFGIVNFTTLDIQDKESVGNLVKLIDKSNGYIFAGIEGSVVEFSKIAAAPLDWDYYRTAAIQEKYMDDDDDDDR
;
A
#
# COMPACT_ATOMS: atom_id res chain seq x y z
N MET A 1 9.86 -12.87 -7.99
CA MET A 1 9.32 -11.73 -8.77
C MET A 1 8.71 -12.23 -10.07
N LEU A 2 7.37 -12.15 -10.16
CA LEU A 2 6.59 -12.61 -11.31
C LEU A 2 6.68 -11.58 -12.46
N HIS A 3 6.92 -12.02 -13.69
CA HIS A 3 6.92 -11.12 -14.85
C HIS A 3 5.51 -11.09 -15.46
N LEU A 4 4.75 -10.04 -15.17
CA LEU A 4 3.46 -9.78 -15.81
C LEU A 4 3.67 -9.05 -17.15
N GLU A 5 2.80 -9.30 -18.13
CA GLU A 5 2.87 -8.66 -19.46
C GLU A 5 2.60 -7.15 -19.40
N LEU A 6 1.79 -6.71 -18.42
CA LEU A 6 1.41 -5.32 -18.23
C LEU A 6 1.81 -4.83 -16.83
N PRO A 7 2.12 -3.54 -16.67
CA PRO A 7 2.34 -2.95 -15.36
C PRO A 7 1.08 -3.09 -14.50
N HIS A 8 1.26 -3.51 -13.26
CA HIS A 8 0.18 -3.70 -12.30
C HIS A 8 0.40 -2.83 -11.06
N ILE A 9 -0.66 -2.18 -10.58
CA ILE A 9 -0.65 -1.36 -9.37
C ILE A 9 -1.84 -1.83 -8.52
N ASN A 10 -1.57 -2.32 -7.31
CA ASN A 10 -2.63 -2.63 -6.36
C ASN A 10 -2.99 -1.38 -5.56
N VAL A 11 -4.29 -1.15 -5.35
CA VAL A 11 -4.77 0.07 -4.68
C VAL A 11 -5.72 -0.27 -3.54
N LEU A 12 -5.43 0.24 -2.35
CA LEU A 12 -6.38 0.30 -1.23
C LEU A 12 -7.23 1.56 -1.39
N SER A 13 -8.38 1.41 -2.05
CA SER A 13 -9.20 2.54 -2.55
C SER A 13 -10.09 3.25 -1.54
N LYS A 14 -10.11 2.76 -0.28
CA LYS A 14 -11.03 3.22 0.76
C LYS A 14 -10.29 3.41 2.08
N ILE A 15 -9.14 4.07 2.04
CA ILE A 15 -8.34 4.30 3.25
C ILE A 15 -9.09 5.19 4.25
N ASP A 16 -10.00 6.03 3.76
CA ASP A 16 -10.92 6.87 4.53
C ASP A 16 -11.90 6.08 5.42
N LEU A 17 -12.18 4.82 5.09
CA LEU A 17 -13.13 4.00 5.86
C LEU A 17 -12.46 3.12 6.91
N ILE A 18 -11.14 3.12 7.01
CA ILE A 18 -10.41 2.12 7.78
C ILE A 18 -10.76 2.15 9.28
N GLU A 19 -10.96 3.34 9.85
CA GLU A 19 -11.38 3.53 11.25
C GLU A 19 -12.77 2.95 11.52
N SER A 20 -13.66 2.98 10.52
CA SER A 20 -15.01 2.44 10.67
C SER A 20 -15.02 0.91 10.88
N TYR A 21 -13.90 0.24 10.56
CA TYR A 21 -13.70 -1.19 10.75
C TYR A 21 -12.90 -1.52 12.03
N GLY A 22 -12.50 -0.51 12.80
CA GLY A 22 -11.75 -0.64 14.05
C GLY A 22 -10.25 -0.35 13.92
N LYS A 23 -9.54 -0.42 15.05
CA LYS A 23 -8.09 -0.17 15.11
C LYS A 23 -7.34 -1.29 14.38
N LEU A 24 -6.40 -0.90 13.52
CA LEU A 24 -5.50 -1.87 12.89
C LEU A 24 -4.63 -2.57 13.93
N ALA A 25 -4.35 -3.85 13.71
CA ALA A 25 -3.44 -4.61 14.58
C ALA A 25 -1.97 -4.19 14.41
N TYR A 26 -1.62 -3.64 13.24
CA TYR A 26 -0.28 -3.20 12.88
C TYR A 26 -0.34 -1.84 12.17
N ASN A 27 0.82 -1.22 11.96
CA ASN A 27 0.93 0.00 11.17
C ASN A 27 0.51 -0.21 9.72
N LEU A 28 0.14 0.88 9.04
CA LEU A 28 -0.37 0.83 7.67
C LEU A 28 0.68 0.29 6.67
N ASP A 29 1.96 0.53 6.95
CA ASP A 29 3.09 0.02 6.16
C ASP A 29 3.11 -1.50 6.03
N TYR A 30 2.78 -2.22 7.10
CA TYR A 30 2.65 -3.67 7.11
C TYR A 30 1.66 -4.17 6.05
N TYR A 31 0.51 -3.50 5.92
CA TYR A 31 -0.54 -3.87 4.98
C TYR A 31 -0.25 -3.39 3.55
N THR A 32 0.58 -2.36 3.37
CA THR A 32 0.96 -1.86 2.04
C THR A 32 2.16 -2.58 1.46
N ASP A 33 3.16 -2.90 2.27
CA ASP A 33 4.40 -3.55 1.86
C ASP A 33 4.31 -5.07 1.87
N VAL A 34 3.36 -5.61 2.64
CA VAL A 34 3.01 -7.04 2.63
C VAL A 34 4.24 -7.91 2.89
N GLN A 35 5.08 -7.46 3.82
CA GLN A 35 6.29 -8.16 4.26
C GLN A 35 6.03 -8.90 5.57
N ASP A 36 6.50 -10.14 5.68
CA ASP A 36 6.37 -11.01 6.86
C ASP A 36 4.91 -11.17 7.33
N LEU A 37 4.10 -11.80 6.49
CA LEU A 37 2.69 -12.15 6.73
C LEU A 37 2.50 -13.17 7.86
N SER A 38 3.57 -13.69 8.45
CA SER A 38 3.52 -14.56 9.64
C SER A 38 2.70 -13.94 10.78
N TYR A 39 2.80 -12.62 10.97
CA TYR A 39 2.07 -11.87 11.99
C TYR A 39 0.56 -11.82 11.72
N LEU A 40 0.18 -11.65 10.46
CA LEU A 40 -1.21 -11.68 10.02
C LEU A 40 -1.77 -13.09 10.15
N GLN A 41 -0.99 -14.11 9.76
CA GLN A 41 -1.36 -15.50 9.91
C GLN A 41 -1.66 -15.84 11.37
N TYR A 42 -0.81 -15.42 12.31
CA TYR A 42 -1.03 -15.64 13.74
C TYR A 42 -2.34 -15.02 14.23
N HIS A 43 -2.63 -13.78 13.83
CA HIS A 43 -3.85 -13.08 14.24
C HIS A 43 -5.11 -13.71 13.63
N LEU A 44 -5.07 -14.07 12.34
CA LEU A 44 -6.16 -14.79 11.68
C LEU A 44 -6.41 -16.17 12.31
N ASP A 45 -5.36 -16.83 12.79
CA ASP A 45 -5.44 -18.14 13.43
C ASP A 45 -6.21 -18.14 14.77
N GLN A 46 -6.37 -16.96 15.39
CA GLN A 46 -7.15 -16.76 16.61
C GLN A 46 -8.64 -16.56 16.36
N ASP A 47 -9.05 -16.19 15.13
CA ASP A 47 -10.47 -16.04 14.80
C ASP A 47 -11.12 -17.43 14.62
N PRO A 48 -12.17 -17.77 15.41
CA PRO A 48 -12.91 -19.03 15.26
C PRO A 48 -13.44 -19.29 13.84
N ARG A 49 -13.70 -18.24 13.05
CA ARG A 49 -14.18 -18.37 11.65
C ARG A 49 -13.08 -18.78 10.68
N SER A 50 -11.86 -18.38 10.96
CA SER A 50 -10.65 -18.63 10.16
C SER A 50 -9.99 -19.97 10.51
N ALA A 51 -10.26 -20.53 11.69
CA ALA A 51 -9.65 -21.77 12.18
C ALA A 51 -9.77 -22.99 11.25
N LYS A 52 -10.76 -23.03 10.34
CA LYS A 52 -10.89 -24.09 9.33
C LYS A 52 -10.00 -23.88 8.09
N PHE A 53 -9.51 -22.67 7.86
CA PHE A 53 -8.73 -22.27 6.70
C PHE A 53 -7.24 -22.05 6.99
N LYS A 54 -6.75 -22.38 8.19
CA LYS A 54 -5.36 -22.14 8.61
C LYS A 54 -4.31 -22.58 7.59
N LYS A 55 -4.48 -23.80 7.05
CA LYS A 55 -3.58 -24.32 6.01
C LYS A 55 -3.66 -23.49 4.72
N LEU A 56 -4.86 -23.10 4.29
CA LEU A 56 -5.05 -22.28 3.10
C LEU A 56 -4.44 -20.88 3.28
N THR A 57 -4.69 -20.24 4.42
CA THR A 57 -4.13 -18.92 4.74
C THR A 57 -2.61 -18.96 4.70
N LYS A 58 -1.99 -19.99 5.29
CA LYS A 58 -0.54 -20.18 5.26
C LYS A 58 0.01 -20.26 3.83
N GLU A 59 -0.51 -21.18 3.03
CA GLU A 59 -0.03 -21.38 1.66
C GLU A 59 -0.23 -20.13 0.79
N LEU A 60 -1.27 -19.33 1.08
CA LEU A 60 -1.50 -18.05 0.40
C LEU A 60 -0.45 -17.01 0.81
N CYS A 61 -0.16 -16.88 2.10
CA CYS A 61 0.90 -16.00 2.61
C CYS A 61 2.27 -16.36 2.00
N ASP A 62 2.62 -17.65 2.01
CA ASP A 62 3.88 -18.15 1.44
C ASP A 62 3.99 -17.79 -0.06
N VAL A 63 2.91 -17.95 -0.84
CA VAL A 63 2.90 -17.59 -2.27
C VAL A 63 3.00 -16.07 -2.49
N VAL A 64 2.33 -15.25 -1.67
CA VAL A 64 2.39 -13.79 -1.80
C VAL A 64 3.82 -13.30 -1.54
N GLU A 65 4.49 -13.83 -0.51
CA GLU A 65 5.86 -13.49 -0.16
C GLU A 65 6.88 -14.00 -1.19
N ASP A 66 6.86 -15.28 -1.53
CA ASP A 66 7.85 -15.91 -2.42
C ASP A 66 7.91 -15.23 -3.79
N PHE A 67 6.76 -14.80 -4.30
CA PHE A 67 6.66 -14.18 -5.61
C PHE A 67 6.67 -12.65 -5.56
N GLY A 68 6.51 -12.04 -4.37
CA GLY A 68 6.38 -10.60 -4.17
C GLY A 68 5.21 -10.03 -4.98
N ILE A 69 4.05 -10.70 -4.93
CA ILE A 69 2.95 -10.47 -5.89
C ILE A 69 2.22 -9.16 -5.62
N VAL A 70 2.20 -8.71 -4.37
CA VAL A 70 1.23 -7.69 -3.93
C VAL A 70 1.91 -6.64 -3.06
N ASN A 71 2.02 -5.43 -3.61
CA ASN A 71 2.24 -4.21 -2.83
C ASN A 71 1.10 -3.25 -3.13
N PHE A 72 0.61 -2.55 -2.12
CA PHE A 72 -0.51 -1.63 -2.27
C PHE A 72 -0.08 -0.17 -2.15
N THR A 73 -0.70 0.68 -2.98
CA THR A 73 -0.75 2.12 -2.78
C THR A 73 -2.12 2.49 -2.19
N THR A 74 -2.14 3.43 -1.28
CA THR A 74 -3.38 3.93 -0.66
C THR A 74 -4.04 4.98 -1.53
N LEU A 75 -5.37 5.00 -1.56
CA LEU A 75 -6.16 6.01 -2.24
C LEU A 75 -7.34 6.42 -1.36
N ASP A 76 -7.50 7.72 -1.19
CA ASP A 76 -8.74 8.37 -0.79
C ASP A 76 -9.27 9.16 -1.99
N ILE A 77 -10.48 8.83 -2.45
CA ILE A 77 -11.11 9.50 -3.60
C ILE A 77 -11.58 10.93 -3.27
N GLN A 78 -11.77 11.25 -1.99
CA GLN A 78 -12.13 12.60 -1.54
C GLN A 78 -10.92 13.55 -1.53
N ASP A 79 -9.70 12.99 -1.44
CA ASP A 79 -8.46 13.75 -1.42
C ASP A 79 -7.84 13.88 -2.82
N LYS A 80 -7.83 15.11 -3.34
CA LYS A 80 -7.24 15.43 -4.64
C LYS A 80 -5.75 15.13 -4.71
N GLU A 81 -5.02 15.27 -3.61
CA GLU A 81 -3.59 14.98 -3.56
C GLU A 81 -3.34 13.47 -3.65
N SER A 82 -4.14 12.68 -2.93
CA SER A 82 -4.10 11.21 -2.98
C SER A 82 -4.35 10.70 -4.41
N VAL A 83 -5.39 11.20 -5.07
CA VAL A 83 -5.69 10.87 -6.48
C VAL A 83 -4.52 11.29 -7.39
N GLY A 84 -3.98 12.50 -7.21
CA GLY A 84 -2.86 13.00 -8.00
C GLY A 84 -1.60 12.16 -7.86
N ASN A 85 -1.31 11.65 -6.66
CA ASN A 85 -0.17 10.78 -6.40
C ASN A 85 -0.33 9.41 -7.08
N LEU A 86 -1.54 8.83 -7.06
CA LEU A 86 -1.83 7.59 -7.78
C LEU A 86 -1.72 7.77 -9.30
N VAL A 87 -2.22 8.87 -9.86
CA VAL A 87 -2.10 9.17 -11.30
C VAL A 87 -0.64 9.29 -11.71
N LYS A 88 0.19 10.01 -10.93
CA LYS A 88 1.65 10.08 -11.19
C LYS A 88 2.31 8.70 -11.17
N LEU A 89 1.89 7.82 -10.27
CA LEU A 89 2.40 6.45 -10.20
C LEU A 89 2.00 5.65 -11.45
N ILE A 90 0.73 5.73 -11.87
CA ILE A 90 0.22 5.08 -13.09
C ILE A 90 1.00 5.57 -14.31
N ASP A 91 1.17 6.88 -14.46
CA ASP A 91 1.88 7.51 -15.57
C ASP A 91 3.38 7.16 -15.58
N LYS A 92 3.97 6.92 -14.41
CA LYS A 92 5.34 6.42 -14.29
C LYS A 92 5.44 4.95 -14.70
N SER A 93 4.48 4.12 -14.28
CA SER A 93 4.47 2.68 -14.57
C SER A 93 4.17 2.36 -16.04
N ASN A 94 3.34 3.14 -16.71
CA ASN A 94 3.04 2.98 -18.14
C ASN A 94 4.04 3.76 -19.06
N GLY A 95 4.88 4.61 -18.47
CA GLY A 95 5.86 5.43 -19.18
C GLY A 95 5.30 6.72 -19.82
N TYR A 96 4.04 7.04 -19.62
CA TYR A 96 3.38 8.25 -20.13
C TYR A 96 4.06 9.52 -19.64
N ILE A 97 4.53 9.52 -18.39
CA ILE A 97 5.23 10.66 -17.78
C ILE A 97 6.50 11.08 -18.55
N PHE A 98 7.07 10.18 -19.37
CA PHE A 98 8.27 10.43 -20.15
C PHE A 98 7.99 10.94 -21.58
N ALA A 99 6.73 10.88 -22.05
CA ALA A 99 6.38 11.20 -23.44
C ALA A 99 6.60 12.68 -23.83
N GLY A 100 6.62 13.58 -22.85
CA GLY A 100 6.84 15.02 -23.06
C GLY A 100 8.27 15.52 -22.79
N ILE A 101 9.20 14.65 -22.37
CA ILE A 101 10.56 15.05 -21.98
C ILE A 101 11.46 15.00 -23.23
N GLU A 102 11.57 16.11 -23.93
CA GLU A 102 12.50 16.24 -25.06
C GLU A 102 13.95 16.40 -24.56
N GLY A 103 14.64 15.28 -24.33
CA GLY A 103 16.12 15.24 -24.22
C GLY A 103 16.74 15.82 -22.94
N SER A 104 15.95 16.23 -21.95
CA SER A 104 16.47 16.72 -20.66
C SER A 104 16.83 15.56 -19.72
N VAL A 105 18.10 15.16 -19.72
CA VAL A 105 18.64 14.13 -18.80
C VAL A 105 18.33 14.46 -17.33
N VAL A 106 18.29 15.74 -16.97
CA VAL A 106 17.98 16.20 -15.61
C VAL A 106 16.51 15.91 -15.25
N GLU A 107 15.56 16.14 -16.16
CA GLU A 107 14.14 15.84 -15.92
C GLU A 107 13.90 14.34 -15.87
N PHE A 108 14.54 13.58 -16.77
CA PHE A 108 14.56 12.11 -16.71
C PHE A 108 15.09 11.61 -15.37
N SER A 109 16.23 12.12 -14.90
CA SER A 109 16.80 11.73 -13.60
C SER A 109 15.89 12.11 -12.42
N LYS A 110 15.20 13.25 -12.46
CA LYS A 110 14.25 13.65 -11.41
C LYS A 110 13.04 12.72 -11.32
N ILE A 111 12.50 12.28 -12.46
CA ILE A 111 11.34 11.38 -12.50
C ILE A 111 11.75 9.92 -12.21
N ALA A 112 12.93 9.52 -12.70
CA ALA A 112 13.49 8.18 -12.50
C ALA A 112 14.00 7.97 -11.08
N ALA A 113 14.55 9.01 -10.43
CA ALA A 113 14.94 8.95 -9.03
C ALA A 113 13.76 8.48 -8.17
N ALA A 114 14.02 7.54 -7.26
CA ALA A 114 13.09 7.24 -6.19
C ALA A 114 12.90 8.54 -5.37
N PRO A 115 11.67 8.99 -5.10
CA PRO A 115 11.46 10.17 -4.27
C PRO A 115 12.13 9.94 -2.91
N LEU A 116 13.00 10.85 -2.47
CA LEU A 116 13.69 10.75 -1.18
C LEU A 116 12.75 10.91 0.03
N ASP A 117 11.53 11.42 -0.21
CA ASP A 117 10.51 11.67 0.82
C ASP A 117 9.47 10.53 0.95
N TRP A 118 9.67 9.39 0.29
CA TRP A 118 8.57 8.48 -0.04
C TRP A 118 7.94 7.74 1.15
N ASP A 119 8.70 7.21 2.11
CA ASP A 119 8.10 6.32 3.13
C ASP A 119 7.18 7.04 4.11
N TYR A 120 7.53 8.26 4.55
CA TYR A 120 6.68 9.03 5.47
C TYR A 120 5.34 9.41 4.82
N TYR A 121 5.36 9.98 3.61
CA TYR A 121 4.12 10.39 2.94
C TYR A 121 3.30 9.23 2.38
N ARG A 122 3.91 8.06 2.18
CA ARG A 122 3.24 6.87 1.63
C ARG A 122 2.37 6.17 2.66
N THR A 123 2.78 6.10 3.92
CA THR A 123 2.08 5.31 4.95
C THR A 123 1.92 6.08 6.26
N ALA A 124 2.99 6.67 6.79
CA ALA A 124 2.96 7.32 8.11
C ALA A 124 2.02 8.54 8.15
N ALA A 125 2.14 9.47 7.19
CA ALA A 125 1.28 10.66 7.13
C ALA A 125 -0.20 10.30 6.89
N ILE A 126 -0.46 9.17 6.22
CA ILE A 126 -1.81 8.68 5.95
C ILE A 126 -2.37 8.02 7.21
N GLN A 127 -1.56 7.25 7.91
CA GLN A 127 -1.91 6.68 9.21
C GLN A 127 -2.20 7.77 10.23
N GLU A 128 -1.38 8.83 10.32
CA GLU A 128 -1.65 10.00 11.17
C GLU A 128 -2.99 10.68 10.81
N LYS A 129 -3.30 10.77 9.51
CA LYS A 129 -4.50 11.46 9.03
C LYS A 129 -5.81 10.70 9.27
N TYR A 130 -5.77 9.36 9.25
CA TYR A 130 -6.97 8.51 9.28
C TYR A 130 -6.91 7.42 10.35
N MET A 131 -6.03 7.49 11.35
CA MET A 131 -5.96 6.50 12.44
C MET A 131 -5.49 7.05 13.79
N ASP A 132 -5.17 8.35 13.88
CA ASP A 132 -4.58 8.96 15.08
C ASP A 132 -5.70 9.54 15.97
N ASP A 133 -6.46 8.64 16.59
CA ASP A 133 -7.39 8.93 17.69
C ASP A 133 -6.81 8.38 18.99
N ASP A 134 -5.71 8.96 19.47
CA ASP A 134 -5.33 8.93 20.89
C ASP A 134 -5.46 10.39 21.40
N ASP A 135 -6.68 10.85 21.74
CA ASP A 135 -6.94 11.95 22.72
C ASP A 135 -8.44 12.33 22.88
N ASP A 136 -9.38 11.38 22.96
CA ASP A 136 -10.76 11.71 23.41
C ASP A 136 -11.43 10.63 24.28
N ASP A 137 -10.64 9.80 24.98
CA ASP A 137 -11.12 8.81 25.98
C ASP A 137 -10.93 9.29 27.44
N ASP A 138 -10.92 10.62 27.65
CA ASP A 138 -11.01 11.28 28.96
C ASP A 138 -12.24 12.22 29.00
N ARG A 139 -13.46 11.67 28.89
CA ARG A 139 -14.72 12.33 29.33
C ARG A 139 -15.76 11.37 29.91
#